data_AF-A0A952KS04-F1
#
_entry.id   AF-A0A952KS04-F1
#
_cell.length_a   1.000
_cell.length_b   1.000
_cell.length_c   1.000
_cell.angle_alpha   90.00
_cell.angle_beta   90.00
_cell.angle_gamma   90.00
#
_symmetry.space_group_name_H-M   'P 1'
#
loop_
_entity.id
_entity.type
_entity.pdbx_description
1 polymer ?
#
loop_
_entity_poly.entity_id
_entity_poly.type
_entity_poly.pdbx_seq_one_letter_code
_entity_poly.pdbx_strand_id
1 'polypeptide(L)'
;MNAFIPNAAATQAAQNANNRDVRNLANLGERASTSRVLNLSHVYLASAREKDYQLKPFFRDSQLNKCILVKHTLRANERDLFG
;
A
#
# COMPACT_ATOMS: atom_id res chain seq x y z
N MET A 1 -47.17 -12.13 17.29
CA MET A 1 -46.37 -10.89 17.13
C MET A 1 -44.90 -11.25 17.32
N ASN A 2 -44.21 -11.70 16.26
CA ASN A 2 -42.78 -12.03 16.32
C ASN A 2 -42.06 -11.22 15.23
N ALA A 3 -41.33 -10.20 15.64
CA ALA A 3 -40.51 -9.38 14.76
C ALA A 3 -39.27 -10.19 14.32
N PHE A 4 -39.14 -10.41 13.02
CA PHE A 4 -37.92 -10.92 12.41
C PHE A 4 -36.83 -9.84 12.55
N ILE A 5 -35.98 -9.94 13.55
CA ILE A 5 -34.81 -9.07 13.69
C ILE A 5 -33.73 -9.61 12.76
N PRO A 6 -33.36 -8.92 11.67
CA PRO A 6 -32.24 -9.37 10.85
C PRO A 6 -30.96 -9.21 11.67
N ASN A 7 -30.23 -10.32 11.81
CA ASN A 7 -28.98 -10.38 12.55
C ASN A 7 -27.91 -9.50 11.89
N ALA A 8 -27.80 -8.25 12.32
CA ALA A 8 -26.89 -7.24 11.77
C ALA A 8 -25.40 -7.67 11.81
N ALA A 9 -25.05 -8.66 12.64
CA ALA A 9 -23.70 -9.23 12.68
C ALA A 9 -23.34 -10.00 11.41
N ALA A 10 -24.30 -10.70 10.79
CA ALA A 10 -24.07 -11.46 9.56
C ALA A 10 -23.84 -10.53 8.35
N THR A 11 -24.54 -9.40 8.30
CA THR A 11 -24.40 -8.39 7.25
C THR A 11 -23.05 -7.67 7.31
N GLN A 12 -22.53 -7.43 8.52
CA GLN A 12 -21.21 -6.80 8.74
C GLN A 12 -20.04 -7.74 8.44
N ALA A 13 -20.18 -9.05 8.70
CA ALA A 13 -19.16 -10.04 8.37
C ALA A 13 -18.96 -10.19 6.84
N ALA A 14 -20.05 -10.15 6.08
CA ALA A 14 -20.02 -10.20 4.61
C ALA A 14 -19.39 -8.93 3.99
N GLN A 15 -19.62 -7.74 4.56
CA GLN A 15 -19.01 -6.49 4.12
C GLN A 15 -17.49 -6.47 4.37
N ASN A 16 -17.01 -7.02 5.49
CA ASN A 16 -15.58 -7.11 5.79
C ASN A 16 -14.83 -8.12 4.90
N ALA A 17 -15.51 -9.15 4.40
CA ALA A 17 -14.91 -10.11 3.47
C ALA A 17 -14.59 -9.46 2.11
N ASN A 18 -15.44 -8.56 1.63
CA ASN A 18 -15.24 -7.82 0.38
C ASN A 18 -14.27 -6.64 0.50
N ASN A 19 -13.99 -6.16 1.72
CA ASN A 19 -13.07 -5.05 1.95
C ASN A 19 -11.58 -5.48 1.99
N ARG A 20 -11.28 -6.78 2.07
CA ARG A 20 -9.88 -7.26 2.09
C ARG A 20 -9.15 -7.07 0.75
N ASP A 21 -9.87 -6.87 -0.33
CA ASP A 21 -9.28 -6.68 -1.66
C ASP A 21 -8.92 -5.21 -1.96
N VAL A 22 -9.43 -4.25 -1.19
CA VAL A 22 -9.05 -2.83 -1.32
C VAL A 22 -7.93 -2.53 -0.32
N ARG A 23 -6.68 -2.72 -0.76
CA ARG A 23 -5.51 -2.31 0.03
C ARG A 23 -5.35 -0.79 -0.04
N ASN A 24 -5.78 -0.11 1.02
CA ASN A 24 -5.68 1.34 1.13
C ASN A 24 -4.22 1.77 1.40
N LEU A 25 -3.68 2.62 0.52
CA LEU A 25 -2.34 3.22 0.65
C LEU A 25 -2.32 4.48 1.53
N ALA A 26 -3.46 4.95 2.06
CA ALA A 26 -3.53 6.15 2.90
C ALA A 26 -2.64 6.04 4.15
N ASN A 27 -2.55 4.85 4.75
CA ASN A 27 -1.74 4.61 5.95
C ASN A 27 -0.24 4.52 5.64
N LEU A 28 0.15 4.57 4.38
CA LEU A 28 1.55 4.48 3.95
C LEU A 28 2.31 5.81 4.16
N GLY A 29 1.60 6.90 4.43
CA GLY A 29 2.19 8.21 4.71
C GLY A 29 2.97 8.26 6.03
N GLU A 30 2.69 7.36 6.98
CA GLU A 30 3.37 7.33 8.28
C GLU A 30 4.62 6.44 8.30
N ARG A 31 4.80 5.59 7.28
CA ARG A 31 5.84 4.55 7.28
C ARG A 31 6.67 4.57 6.00
N ALA A 32 7.99 4.56 6.17
CA ALA A 32 8.93 4.50 5.05
C ALA A 32 8.96 3.13 4.35
N SER A 33 8.68 2.03 5.07
CA SER A 33 8.74 0.68 4.52
C SER A 33 7.81 -0.30 5.24
N THR A 34 7.29 -1.27 4.48
CA THR A 34 6.51 -2.42 4.95
C THR A 34 6.95 -3.67 4.18
N SER A 35 6.37 -4.84 4.50
CA SER A 35 6.72 -6.11 3.85
C SER A 35 6.53 -6.14 2.33
N ARG A 36 5.66 -5.29 1.78
CA ARG A 36 5.37 -5.23 0.34
C ARG A 36 5.51 -3.85 -0.27
N VAL A 37 5.86 -2.83 0.50
CA VAL A 37 5.91 -1.47 -0.01
C VAL A 37 7.13 -0.72 0.51
N LEU A 38 7.85 -0.06 -0.38
CA LEU A 38 8.90 0.89 -0.07
C LEU A 38 8.44 2.29 -0.50
N ASN A 39 8.27 3.17 0.48
CA ASN A 39 7.80 4.55 0.27
C ASN A 39 8.99 5.52 0.20
N LEU A 40 9.56 5.68 -0.99
CA LEU A 40 10.72 6.56 -1.18
C LEU A 40 10.34 8.03 -1.08
N SER A 41 9.09 8.39 -1.36
CA SER A 41 8.59 9.76 -1.14
C SER A 41 8.75 10.20 0.32
N HIS A 42 8.43 9.31 1.28
CA HIS A 42 8.58 9.59 2.71
C HIS A 42 10.05 9.71 3.09
N VAL A 43 10.90 8.80 2.58
CA VAL A 43 12.36 8.85 2.81
C VAL A 43 12.95 10.14 2.29
N TYR A 44 12.55 10.56 1.08
CA TYR A 44 13.01 11.81 0.49
C TYR A 44 12.59 13.01 1.34
N LEU A 45 11.33 13.10 1.77
CA LEU A 45 10.88 14.22 2.60
C LEU A 45 11.63 14.30 3.95
N ALA A 46 11.96 13.15 4.55
CA ALA A 46 12.69 13.08 5.80
C ALA A 46 14.17 13.47 5.63
N SER A 47 14.84 12.93 4.60
CA SER A 47 16.31 12.99 4.49
C SER A 47 16.84 13.87 3.35
N ALA A 48 16.00 14.51 2.53
CA ALA A 48 16.47 15.33 1.38
C ALA A 48 17.39 16.49 1.79
N ARG A 49 17.33 16.95 3.04
CA ARG A 49 18.20 18.01 3.58
C ARG A 49 19.52 17.48 4.15
N GLU A 50 19.68 16.17 4.29
CA GLU A 50 20.91 15.57 4.76
C GLU A 50 21.97 15.56 3.64
N LYS A 51 23.20 15.96 3.97
CA LYS A 51 24.31 16.00 3.00
C LYS A 51 24.59 14.62 2.41
N ASP A 52 24.55 13.58 3.25
CA ASP A 52 24.83 12.22 2.81
C ASP A 52 23.82 11.72 1.77
N TYR A 53 22.54 12.06 1.95
CA TYR A 53 21.50 11.72 0.97
C TYR A 53 21.73 12.41 -0.37
N GLN A 54 22.16 13.68 -0.36
CA GLN A 54 22.46 14.43 -1.58
C GLN A 54 23.71 13.89 -2.31
N LEU A 55 24.70 13.44 -1.55
CA LEU A 55 25.93 12.85 -2.11
C LEU A 55 25.71 11.42 -2.62
N LYS A 56 24.81 10.67 -1.99
CA LYS A 56 24.57 9.24 -2.27
C LYS A 56 23.07 8.92 -2.23
N PRO A 57 22.28 9.39 -3.21
CA PRO A 57 20.88 9.02 -3.30
C PRO A 57 20.73 7.52 -3.62
N PHE A 58 19.59 6.92 -3.28
CA PHE A 58 19.32 5.51 -3.56
C PHE A 58 19.37 5.20 -5.06
N PHE A 59 18.79 6.09 -5.86
CA PHE A 59 18.79 6.00 -7.32
C PHE A 59 19.45 7.24 -7.92
N ARG A 60 20.04 7.09 -9.11
CA ARG A 60 20.53 8.24 -9.89
C ARG A 60 19.39 9.13 -10.37
N ASP A 61 18.24 8.52 -10.67
CA ASP A 61 17.04 9.22 -11.10
C ASP A 61 16.31 9.85 -9.90
N SER A 62 16.04 11.15 -9.98
CA SER A 62 15.39 11.89 -8.90
C SER A 62 13.91 11.56 -8.70
N GLN A 63 13.20 11.11 -9.74
CA GLN A 63 11.81 10.68 -9.66
C GLN A 63 11.70 9.32 -8.98
N LEU A 64 12.64 8.40 -9.27
CA LEU A 64 12.69 7.10 -8.58
C LEU A 64 12.89 7.26 -7.07
N ASN A 65 13.68 8.24 -6.64
CA ASN A 65 13.84 8.54 -5.21
C ASN A 65 12.58 9.13 -4.54
N LYS A 66 11.53 9.43 -5.30
CA LYS A 66 10.27 10.02 -4.80
C LYS A 66 9.06 9.12 -5.04
N CYS A 67 9.25 7.92 -5.58
CA CYS A 67 8.14 7.03 -5.92
C CYS A 67 7.74 6.11 -4.75
N ILE A 68 6.68 5.33 -4.98
CA ILE A 68 6.29 4.22 -4.11
C ILE A 68 6.52 2.93 -4.91
N LEU A 69 7.34 2.03 -4.38
CA LEU A 69 7.60 0.72 -4.96
C LEU A 69 6.78 -0.32 -4.24
N VAL A 70 6.02 -1.12 -4.99
CA VAL A 70 5.14 -2.17 -4.44
C VAL A 70 5.58 -3.54 -4.97
N LYS A 71 5.86 -4.46 -4.05
CA LYS A 71 6.02 -5.88 -4.38
C LYS A 71 4.64 -6.49 -4.59
N HIS A 72 4.20 -6.51 -5.85
CA HIS A 72 2.95 -7.14 -6.26
C HIS A 72 3.16 -8.63 -6.56
N THR A 73 2.24 -9.47 -6.10
CA THR A 73 2.19 -10.88 -6.49
C THR A 73 1.03 -11.03 -7.46
N LEU A 74 1.35 -11.33 -8.72
CA LEU A 74 0.34 -11.53 -9.76
C LEU A 74 -0.60 -12.67 -9.37
N ARG A 75 -1.89 -12.36 -9.32
CA ARG A 75 -2.94 -13.38 -9.16
C ARG A 75 -3.04 -14.21 -10.44
N ALA A 76 -3.63 -15.41 -10.35
CA ALA A 76 -3.73 -16.32 -11.50
C ALA A 76 -4.39 -15.65 -12.72
N ASN A 77 -5.43 -14.86 -12.50
CA ASN A 77 -6.13 -14.07 -13.52
C ASN A 77 -5.34 -12.89 -14.09
N GLU A 78 -4.28 -12.44 -13.42
CA GLU A 78 -3.41 -11.35 -13.89
C GLU A 78 -2.19 -11.88 -14.64
N ARG A 79 -1.81 -13.15 -14.43
CA ARG A 79 -0.62 -13.75 -15.05
C ARG A 79 -0.72 -13.79 -16.57
N ASP A 80 -1.91 -14.05 -17.11
CA ASP A 80 -2.12 -14.09 -18.57
C ASP A 80 -1.94 -12.72 -19.24
N LEU A 81 -2.01 -11.62 -18.49
CA LEU A 81 -1.78 -10.26 -18.99
C LEU A 81 -0.30 -9.84 -18.99
N PHE A 82 0.56 -10.54 -18.24
CA PHE A 82 1.96 -10.15 -18.02
C PHE A 82 2.96 -11.31 -18.26
N GLY A 83 2.49 -12.44 -18.78
CA GLY A 83 3.26 -13.66 -19.08
C GLY A 83 3.84 -13.70 -20.48
#